data_AF-A0A2S9XTZ5-F1
#
_entry.id   AF-A0A2S9XTZ5-F1
#
_cell.length_a   1.000
_cell.length_b   1.000
_cell.length_c   1.000
_cell.angle_alpha   90.00
_cell.angle_beta   90.00
_cell.angle_gamma   90.00
#
_symmetry.space_group_name_H-M   'P 1'
#
loop_
_entity.id
_entity.type
_entity.pdbx_description
1 polymer ?
#
loop_
_entity_poly.entity_id
_entity_poly.type
_entity_poly.pdbx_seq_one_letter_code
_entity_poly.pdbx_strand_id
1 'polypeptide(L)'
;MNAITWARIGLHHGALALVLVSGCKPTVVLEAPAPAPSVASADPLVEYEAVRESVRHYAAALSAHDPAAAREWVVGETSNLYEHLRVAALRATRDELEDLDLMRVMLVLQIRTQITREELEALDGRGLFERAVSAGLVGEQLEDIVLDDVWVDDAGEHAEIRLDGEPVVWLRNEAREGDGEQGRWRVDIPEMIRLLGPALEAMAHEAVSADGKVRTALTFVELSTDTWVDVAVLDGPL
;
A
#
# COMPACT_ATOMS: atom_id res chain seq x y z
N MET A 1 26.26 -2.72 -7.15
CA MET A 1 24.93 -3.05 -6.65
C MET A 1 25.07 -3.27 -5.15
N ASN A 2 24.84 -2.22 -4.36
CA ASN A 2 25.01 -2.27 -2.91
C ASN A 2 23.63 -2.47 -2.28
N ALA A 3 23.44 -3.62 -1.63
CA ALA A 3 22.29 -3.88 -0.79
C ALA A 3 22.33 -2.93 0.43
N ILE A 4 21.30 -2.12 0.61
CA ILE A 4 21.14 -1.25 1.78
C ILE A 4 20.64 -2.15 2.92
N THR A 5 21.53 -2.49 3.84
CA THR A 5 21.23 -3.29 5.03
C THR A 5 20.75 -2.34 6.13
N TRP A 6 19.44 -2.31 6.42
CA TRP A 6 18.92 -1.55 7.57
C TRP A 6 19.08 -2.37 8.86
N ALA A 7 19.84 -1.81 9.79
CA ALA A 7 20.23 -2.46 11.03
C ALA A 7 19.12 -2.38 12.10
N ARG A 8 18.93 -3.52 12.78
CA ARG A 8 18.13 -3.74 13.99
C ARG A 8 18.33 -2.66 15.05
N ILE A 9 17.24 -2.01 15.48
CA ILE A 9 17.17 -1.20 16.70
C ILE A 9 16.24 -1.91 17.68
N GLY A 10 16.79 -2.37 18.80
CA GLY A 10 16.07 -3.09 19.85
C GLY A 10 15.29 -2.15 20.78
N LEU A 11 14.01 -2.46 21.00
CA LEU A 11 13.18 -1.81 22.03
C LEU A 11 13.18 -2.61 23.34
N HIS A 12 13.60 -1.95 24.41
CA HIS A 12 13.58 -2.47 25.77
C HIS A 12 12.18 -2.43 26.39
N HIS A 13 11.83 -3.50 27.10
CA HIS A 13 10.56 -3.75 27.76
C HIS A 13 10.37 -2.88 29.01
N GLY A 14 9.25 -2.16 29.09
CA GLY A 14 8.76 -1.50 30.31
C GLY A 14 7.50 -2.19 30.83
N ALA A 15 7.63 -2.95 31.91
CA ALA A 15 6.52 -3.64 32.58
C ALA A 15 5.68 -2.66 33.40
N LEU A 16 4.37 -2.55 33.10
CA LEU A 16 3.40 -1.80 33.88
C LEU A 16 2.54 -2.77 34.70
N ALA A 17 2.63 -2.67 36.03
CA ALA A 17 1.85 -3.47 36.97
C ALA A 17 0.42 -2.90 37.10
N LEU A 18 -0.59 -3.74 36.83
CA LEU A 18 -2.00 -3.40 36.96
C LEU A 18 -2.56 -3.92 38.30
N VAL A 19 -3.15 -3.02 39.09
CA VAL A 19 -3.82 -3.32 40.37
C VAL A 19 -5.27 -3.71 40.09
N LEU A 20 -5.67 -4.91 40.53
CA LEU A 20 -7.06 -5.41 40.44
C LEU A 20 -7.85 -5.06 41.70
N VAL A 21 -8.91 -4.26 41.55
CA VAL A 21 -9.93 -4.06 42.59
C VAL A 21 -11.11 -4.97 42.28
N SER A 22 -11.30 -6.00 43.12
CA SER A 22 -12.39 -6.97 43.00
C SER A 22 -13.68 -6.43 43.64
N GLY A 23 -14.68 -6.14 42.81
CA GLY A 23 -16.03 -5.78 43.23
C GLY A 23 -17.03 -6.83 42.77
N CYS A 24 -17.59 -7.61 43.70
CA CYS A 24 -18.67 -8.55 43.44
C CYS A 24 -19.94 -7.80 43.01
N LYS A 25 -20.39 -8.01 41.78
CA LYS A 25 -21.73 -7.61 41.29
C LYS A 25 -22.61 -8.85 41.11
N PRO A 26 -23.94 -8.74 41.33
CA PRO A 26 -24.87 -9.85 41.21
C PRO A 26 -25.01 -10.30 39.75
N THR A 27 -24.95 -11.61 39.54
CA THR A 27 -25.09 -12.28 38.24
C THR A 27 -26.55 -12.27 37.80
N VAL A 28 -26.86 -11.48 36.77
CA VAL A 28 -28.11 -11.63 36.00
C VAL A 28 -27.83 -12.65 34.90
N VAL A 29 -28.49 -13.80 34.97
CA VAL A 29 -28.44 -14.83 33.91
C VAL A 29 -29.36 -14.36 32.79
N LEU A 30 -28.79 -13.68 31.81
CA LEU A 30 -29.44 -13.43 30.52
C LEU A 30 -29.33 -14.72 29.70
N GLU A 31 -30.49 -15.25 29.29
CA GLU A 31 -30.60 -16.39 28.38
C GLU A 31 -29.94 -16.02 27.04
N ALA A 32 -28.86 -16.75 26.72
CA ALA A 32 -28.06 -16.46 25.55
C ALA A 32 -28.88 -16.71 24.27
N PRO A 33 -28.90 -15.76 23.31
CA PRO A 33 -29.54 -16.00 22.03
C PRO A 33 -28.94 -17.24 21.37
N ALA A 34 -29.80 -18.04 20.73
CA ALA A 34 -29.37 -19.24 20.02
C ALA A 34 -28.20 -18.92 19.07
N PRO A 35 -27.13 -19.74 19.03
CA PRO A 35 -25.99 -19.48 18.17
C PRO A 35 -26.49 -19.39 16.72
N ALA A 36 -26.21 -18.26 16.08
CA ALA A 36 -26.44 -18.09 14.66
C ALA A 36 -25.72 -19.24 13.92
N PRO A 37 -26.27 -19.74 12.79
CA PRO A 37 -25.59 -20.75 12.00
C PRO A 37 -24.19 -20.23 11.63
N SER A 38 -23.18 -20.88 12.20
CA SER A 38 -21.79 -20.68 11.84
C SER A 38 -21.66 -21.10 10.38
N VAL A 39 -21.54 -20.12 9.49
CA VAL A 39 -21.07 -20.38 8.12
C VAL A 39 -19.76 -21.14 8.29
N ALA A 40 -19.67 -22.35 7.75
CA ALA A 40 -18.50 -23.18 7.91
C ALA A 40 -17.28 -22.38 7.41
N SER A 41 -16.36 -22.02 8.32
CA SER A 41 -15.16 -21.30 7.94
C SER A 41 -14.40 -22.16 6.94
N ALA A 42 -13.98 -21.57 5.82
CA ALA A 42 -13.05 -22.23 4.91
C ALA A 42 -11.80 -22.68 5.69
N ASP A 43 -11.14 -23.75 5.23
CA ASP A 43 -9.88 -24.20 5.80
C ASP A 43 -8.86 -23.05 5.71
N PRO A 44 -8.28 -22.57 6.84
CA PRO A 44 -7.33 -21.46 6.83
C PRO A 44 -6.14 -21.69 5.89
N LEU A 45 -5.72 -22.94 5.69
CA LEU A 45 -4.63 -23.26 4.77
C LEU A 45 -5.00 -23.00 3.31
N VAL A 46 -6.26 -23.23 2.93
CA VAL A 46 -6.78 -22.91 1.59
C VAL A 46 -6.81 -21.40 1.39
N GLU A 47 -7.27 -20.66 2.41
CA GLU A 47 -7.33 -19.20 2.35
C GLU A 47 -5.94 -18.58 2.20
N TYR A 48 -4.97 -19.05 2.97
CA TYR A 48 -3.60 -18.54 2.91
C TYR A 48 -2.95 -18.83 1.54
N GLU A 49 -3.24 -19.98 0.93
CA GLU A 49 -2.75 -20.27 -0.41
C GLU A 49 -3.40 -19.38 -1.47
N ALA A 50 -4.69 -19.07 -1.35
CA ALA A 50 -5.38 -18.15 -2.24
C ALA A 50 -4.78 -16.73 -2.18
N VAL A 51 -4.43 -16.25 -0.98
CA VAL A 51 -3.72 -14.97 -0.78
C VAL A 51 -2.36 -14.99 -1.50
N ARG A 52 -1.55 -16.04 -1.29
CA ARG A 52 -0.23 -16.18 -1.94
C ARG A 52 -0.35 -16.28 -3.45
N GLU A 53 -1.34 -17.02 -3.95
CA GLU A 53 -1.61 -17.14 -5.37
C GLU A 53 -1.93 -15.78 -5.99
N SER A 54 -2.80 -14.97 -5.37
CA SER A 54 -3.10 -13.62 -5.85
C SER A 54 -1.86 -12.73 -5.95
N VAL A 55 -0.97 -12.75 -4.96
CA VAL A 55 0.28 -11.98 -5.01
C VAL A 55 1.23 -12.50 -6.09
N ARG A 56 1.35 -13.83 -6.26
CA ARG A 56 2.18 -14.41 -7.33
C ARG A 56 1.70 -14.01 -8.72
N HIS A 57 0.39 -14.04 -8.97
CA HIS A 57 -0.13 -13.63 -10.27
C HIS A 57 0.01 -12.13 -10.50
N TYR A 58 -0.17 -11.30 -9.47
CA TYR A 58 0.10 -9.87 -9.58
C TYR A 58 1.58 -9.62 -9.91
N ALA A 59 2.50 -10.21 -9.15
CA ALA A 59 3.94 -10.10 -9.38
C ALA A 59 4.30 -10.52 -10.81
N ALA A 60 3.83 -11.70 -11.26
CA ALA A 60 4.09 -12.18 -12.61
C ALA A 60 3.56 -11.22 -13.70
N ALA A 61 2.44 -10.54 -13.47
CA ALA A 61 1.93 -9.54 -14.40
C ALA A 61 2.83 -8.29 -14.46
N LEU A 62 3.41 -7.87 -13.32
CA LEU A 62 4.37 -6.76 -13.29
C LEU A 62 5.67 -7.14 -14.02
N SER A 63 6.22 -8.33 -13.77
CA SER A 63 7.41 -8.87 -14.46
C SER A 63 7.25 -8.94 -15.97
N ALA A 64 6.03 -9.28 -16.40
CA ALA A 64 5.68 -9.36 -17.82
C ALA A 64 5.37 -8.00 -18.45
N HIS A 65 5.38 -6.91 -17.67
CA HIS A 65 4.90 -5.58 -18.06
C HIS A 65 3.49 -5.63 -18.69
N ASP A 66 2.60 -6.49 -18.17
CA ASP A 66 1.24 -6.70 -18.66
C ASP A 66 0.22 -5.92 -17.82
N PRO A 67 -0.15 -4.69 -18.23
CA PRO A 67 -1.08 -3.87 -17.48
C PRO A 67 -2.50 -4.45 -17.42
N ALA A 68 -2.91 -5.23 -18.43
CA ALA A 68 -4.22 -5.84 -18.46
C ALA A 68 -4.32 -6.96 -17.42
N ALA A 69 -3.30 -7.81 -17.32
CA ALA A 69 -3.22 -8.83 -16.29
C ALA A 69 -3.07 -8.20 -14.89
N ALA A 70 -2.22 -7.20 -14.72
CA ALA A 70 -1.99 -6.57 -13.41
C ALA A 70 -3.28 -5.97 -12.83
N ARG A 71 -4.11 -5.35 -13.67
CA ARG A 71 -5.41 -4.79 -13.27
C ARG A 71 -6.38 -5.83 -12.70
N GLU A 72 -6.29 -7.08 -13.14
CA GLU A 72 -7.17 -8.14 -12.63
C GLU A 72 -6.84 -8.53 -11.19
N TRP A 73 -5.66 -8.15 -10.69
CA TRP A 73 -5.15 -8.55 -9.38
C TRP A 73 -5.04 -7.41 -8.37
N VAL A 74 -5.51 -6.22 -8.71
CA VAL A 74 -5.59 -5.07 -7.79
C VAL A 74 -7.04 -4.74 -7.47
N VAL A 75 -7.27 -4.12 -6.31
CA VAL A 75 -8.60 -3.62 -5.91
C VAL A 75 -9.10 -2.53 -6.85
N GLY A 76 -10.42 -2.40 -7.00
CA GLY A 76 -11.03 -1.45 -7.94
C GLY A 76 -10.60 0.00 -7.68
N GLU A 77 -10.43 0.36 -6.42
CA GLU A 77 -10.04 1.69 -5.95
C GLU A 77 -8.62 2.11 -6.38
N THR A 78 -7.80 1.18 -6.86
CA THR A 78 -6.48 1.49 -7.42
C THR A 78 -6.57 2.53 -8.53
N SER A 79 -7.57 2.43 -9.41
CA SER A 79 -7.78 3.42 -10.48
C SER A 79 -8.11 4.82 -9.95
N ASN A 80 -8.87 4.91 -8.85
CA ASN A 80 -9.19 6.17 -8.20
C ASN A 80 -7.96 6.80 -7.54
N LEU A 81 -7.11 5.99 -6.89
CA LEU A 81 -5.83 6.46 -6.36
C LEU A 81 -4.97 7.08 -7.46
N TYR A 82 -4.80 6.39 -8.57
CA TYR A 82 -4.00 6.89 -9.69
C TYR A 82 -4.62 8.13 -10.34
N GLU A 83 -5.95 8.25 -10.37
CA GLU A 83 -6.59 9.49 -10.83
C GLU A 83 -6.28 10.67 -9.91
N HIS A 84 -6.32 10.47 -8.59
CA HIS A 84 -5.92 11.51 -7.63
C HIS A 84 -4.45 11.91 -7.81
N LEU A 85 -3.54 10.94 -8.01
CA LEU A 85 -2.13 11.21 -8.27
C LEU A 85 -1.94 11.97 -9.59
N ARG A 86 -2.67 11.60 -10.66
CA ARG A 86 -2.65 12.28 -11.95
C ARG A 86 -3.10 13.74 -11.83
N VAL A 87 -4.21 13.99 -11.14
CA VAL A 87 -4.75 15.34 -10.91
C VAL A 87 -3.76 16.18 -10.09
N ALA A 88 -3.19 15.61 -9.02
CA ALA A 88 -2.18 16.29 -8.22
C ALA A 88 -0.90 16.60 -9.03
N ALA A 89 -0.44 15.66 -9.85
CA ALA A 89 0.68 15.87 -10.75
C ALA A 89 0.42 17.01 -11.74
N LEU A 90 -0.78 17.14 -12.28
CA LEU A 90 -1.14 18.22 -13.21
C LEU A 90 -1.30 19.59 -12.56
N ARG A 91 -1.77 19.64 -11.31
CA ARG A 91 -2.38 20.85 -10.73
C ARG A 91 -1.86 21.29 -9.37
N ALA A 92 -1.33 20.38 -8.54
CA ALA A 92 -0.94 20.72 -7.18
C ALA A 92 0.17 21.78 -7.18
N THR A 93 -0.05 22.86 -6.46
CA THR A 93 0.97 23.86 -6.15
C THR A 93 1.96 23.31 -5.12
N ARG A 94 3.09 24.00 -4.93
CA ARG A 94 4.08 23.63 -3.91
C ARG A 94 3.46 23.54 -2.51
N ASP A 95 2.60 24.49 -2.17
CA ASP A 95 1.94 24.53 -0.87
C ASP A 95 0.95 23.37 -0.70
N GLU A 96 0.18 23.04 -1.75
CA GLU A 96 -0.73 21.88 -1.71
C GLU A 96 0.03 20.54 -1.63
N LEU A 97 1.25 20.46 -2.16
CA LEU A 97 2.10 19.28 -2.01
C LEU A 97 2.60 19.10 -0.57
N GLU A 98 2.87 20.18 0.17
CA GLU A 98 3.26 20.08 1.58
C GLU A 98 2.14 19.48 2.46
N ASP A 99 0.88 19.61 2.05
CA ASP A 99 -0.29 19.05 2.75
C ASP A 99 -0.51 17.55 2.48
N LEU A 100 0.08 16.98 1.43
CA LEU A 100 0.01 15.54 1.14
C LEU A 100 0.96 14.75 2.03
N ASP A 101 0.74 13.45 2.23
CA ASP A 101 1.77 12.60 2.88
C ASP A 101 3.01 12.43 1.99
N LEU A 102 4.17 12.18 2.60
CA LEU A 102 5.47 12.13 1.92
C LEU A 102 5.48 11.14 0.75
N MET A 103 4.85 9.97 0.90
CA MET A 103 4.75 8.98 -0.17
C MET A 103 3.99 9.54 -1.38
N ARG A 104 2.84 10.18 -1.17
CA ARG A 104 2.09 10.82 -2.25
C ARG A 104 2.86 11.94 -2.92
N VAL A 105 3.61 12.75 -2.17
CA VAL A 105 4.47 13.79 -2.76
C VAL A 105 5.52 13.16 -3.67
N MET A 106 6.22 12.11 -3.20
CA MET A 106 7.21 11.38 -4.00
C MET A 106 6.61 10.83 -5.30
N LEU A 107 5.44 10.19 -5.22
CA LEU A 107 4.75 9.66 -6.40
C LEU A 107 4.35 10.77 -7.38
N VAL A 108 3.83 11.90 -6.88
CA VAL A 108 3.50 13.05 -7.72
C VAL A 108 4.73 13.61 -8.42
N LEU A 109 5.84 13.77 -7.70
CA LEU A 109 7.09 14.26 -8.30
C LEU A 109 7.65 13.28 -9.32
N GLN A 110 7.62 11.97 -9.04
CA GLN A 110 8.03 10.94 -10.00
C GLN A 110 7.18 10.96 -11.27
N ILE A 111 5.85 11.17 -11.14
CA ILE A 111 4.97 11.31 -12.31
C ILE A 111 5.38 12.53 -13.14
N ARG A 112 5.63 13.68 -12.50
CA ARG A 112 5.99 14.92 -13.17
C ARG A 112 7.37 14.89 -13.84
N THR A 113 8.29 14.05 -13.36
CA THR A 113 9.61 13.87 -14.00
C THR A 113 9.58 12.92 -15.19
N GLN A 114 8.57 12.05 -15.29
CA GLN A 114 8.56 10.96 -16.27
C GLN A 114 7.47 11.07 -17.34
N ILE A 115 6.45 11.90 -17.11
CA ILE A 115 5.28 12.02 -17.98
C ILE A 115 5.01 13.49 -18.25
N THR A 116 4.93 13.87 -19.53
CA THR A 116 4.69 15.28 -19.88
C THR A 116 3.27 15.69 -19.51
N ARG A 117 3.03 16.99 -19.47
CA ARG A 117 1.68 17.54 -19.22
C ARG A 117 0.66 17.00 -20.23
N GLU A 118 0.98 17.03 -21.52
CA GLU A 118 0.07 16.61 -22.59
C GLU A 118 -0.28 15.12 -22.46
N GLU A 119 0.70 14.29 -22.10
CA GLU A 119 0.47 12.87 -21.85
C GLU A 119 -0.45 12.64 -20.64
N LEU A 120 -0.23 13.36 -19.53
CA LEU A 120 -1.09 13.26 -18.34
C LEU A 120 -2.52 13.74 -18.61
N GLU A 121 -2.70 14.75 -19.46
CA GLU A 121 -4.02 15.24 -19.87
C GLU A 121 -4.77 14.24 -20.76
N ALA A 122 -4.05 13.40 -21.50
CA ALA A 122 -4.61 12.37 -22.36
C ALA A 122 -4.95 11.05 -21.63
N LEU A 123 -4.48 10.89 -20.38
CA LEU A 123 -4.72 9.70 -19.56
C LEU A 123 -5.79 9.99 -18.49
N ASP A 124 -6.49 8.93 -18.07
CA ASP A 124 -7.20 8.88 -16.80
C ASP A 124 -6.38 8.06 -15.76
N GLY A 125 -6.88 7.93 -14.54
CA GLY A 125 -6.20 7.14 -13.50
C GLY A 125 -5.92 5.69 -13.89
N ARG A 126 -6.82 5.06 -14.65
CA ARG A 126 -6.58 3.70 -15.17
C ARG A 126 -5.43 3.71 -16.17
N GLY A 127 -5.44 4.62 -17.14
CA GLY A 127 -4.37 4.76 -18.13
C GLY A 127 -3.02 5.07 -17.50
N LEU A 128 -3.00 5.85 -16.40
CA LEU A 128 -1.78 6.10 -15.65
C LEU A 128 -1.24 4.84 -14.94
N PHE A 129 -2.12 4.04 -14.32
CA PHE A 129 -1.71 2.73 -13.76
C PHE A 129 -1.15 1.81 -14.85
N GLU A 130 -1.86 1.68 -15.97
CA GLU A 130 -1.44 0.82 -17.07
C GLU A 130 -0.06 1.25 -17.62
N ARG A 131 0.15 2.56 -17.79
CA ARG A 131 1.46 3.10 -18.18
C ARG A 131 2.55 2.78 -17.16
N ALA A 132 2.27 2.91 -15.86
CA ALA A 132 3.23 2.62 -14.81
C ALA A 132 3.70 1.15 -14.86
N VAL A 133 2.78 0.21 -15.06
CA VAL A 133 3.12 -1.21 -15.23
C VAL A 133 3.94 -1.45 -16.50
N SER A 134 3.50 -0.92 -17.65
CA SER A 134 4.19 -1.10 -18.93
C SER A 134 5.61 -0.50 -18.95
N ALA A 135 5.85 0.56 -18.18
CA ALA A 135 7.15 1.20 -18.06
C ALA A 135 8.05 0.57 -16.98
N GLY A 136 7.59 -0.46 -16.27
CA GLY A 136 8.36 -1.10 -15.19
C GLY A 136 8.53 -0.22 -13.95
N LEU A 137 7.66 0.77 -13.76
CA LEU A 137 7.77 1.73 -12.64
C LEU A 137 7.25 1.17 -11.31
N VAL A 138 6.70 -0.05 -11.32
CA VAL A 138 6.08 -0.69 -10.17
C VAL A 138 6.55 -2.14 -10.03
N GLY A 139 6.98 -2.51 -8.83
CA GLY A 139 6.97 -3.89 -8.34
C GLY A 139 8.04 -4.86 -8.86
N GLU A 140 9.16 -4.40 -9.39
CA GLU A 140 10.30 -5.26 -9.78
C GLU A 140 10.86 -6.13 -8.62
N GLN A 141 10.49 -5.82 -7.37
CA GLN A 141 10.99 -6.50 -6.17
C GLN A 141 10.03 -7.54 -5.61
N LEU A 142 8.78 -7.64 -6.11
CA LEU A 142 7.78 -8.56 -5.53
C LEU A 142 8.11 -10.04 -5.79
N GLU A 143 8.87 -10.35 -6.84
CA GLU A 143 9.30 -11.72 -7.16
C GLU A 143 10.28 -12.31 -6.13
N ASP A 144 11.06 -11.45 -5.49
CA ASP A 144 12.10 -11.85 -4.54
C ASP A 144 11.55 -12.01 -3.11
N ILE A 145 10.29 -11.61 -2.86
CA ILE A 145 9.68 -11.69 -1.53
C ILE A 145 9.27 -13.14 -1.25
N VAL A 146 9.81 -13.69 -0.17
CA VAL A 146 9.38 -14.98 0.36
C VAL A 146 7.99 -14.83 0.98
N LEU A 147 6.98 -15.41 0.36
CA LEU A 147 5.55 -15.27 0.72
C LEU A 147 5.12 -16.26 1.82
N ASP A 148 5.92 -16.43 2.88
CA ASP A 148 5.69 -17.49 3.86
C ASP A 148 4.71 -17.10 4.97
N ASP A 149 4.79 -15.86 5.47
CA ASP A 149 3.95 -15.37 6.57
C ASP A 149 2.72 -14.63 6.03
N VAL A 150 1.56 -15.27 6.18
CA VAL A 150 0.26 -14.73 5.76
C VAL A 150 -0.59 -14.55 6.99
N TRP A 151 -1.13 -13.34 7.15
CA TRP A 151 -2.12 -13.01 8.16
C TRP A 151 -3.43 -12.65 7.47
N VAL A 152 -4.54 -13.19 7.95
CA VAL A 152 -5.90 -12.87 7.49
C VAL A 152 -6.68 -12.40 8.72
N ASP A 153 -7.48 -11.35 8.56
CA ASP A 153 -8.31 -10.84 9.66
C ASP A 153 -9.45 -11.82 10.02
N ASP A 154 -10.06 -11.61 11.19
CA ASP A 154 -11.14 -12.49 11.68
C ASP A 154 -12.39 -12.46 10.78
N ALA A 155 -12.55 -11.40 9.98
CA ALA A 155 -13.67 -11.23 9.06
C ALA A 155 -13.45 -11.95 7.71
N GLY A 156 -12.21 -12.30 7.37
CA GLY A 156 -11.85 -12.82 6.05
C GLY A 156 -11.93 -11.76 4.95
N GLU A 157 -11.84 -10.48 5.30
CA GLU A 157 -11.97 -9.34 4.37
C GLU A 157 -10.61 -8.76 3.99
N HIS A 158 -9.63 -8.83 4.89
CA HIS A 158 -8.28 -8.30 4.68
C HIS A 158 -7.22 -9.35 4.95
N ALA A 159 -6.14 -9.28 4.18
CA ALA A 159 -4.98 -10.11 4.36
C ALA A 159 -3.69 -9.30 4.22
N GLU A 160 -2.64 -9.78 4.86
CA GLU A 160 -1.30 -9.22 4.80
C GLU A 160 -0.31 -10.34 4.48
N ILE A 161 0.65 -10.05 3.60
CA ILE A 161 1.90 -10.80 3.53
C ILE A 161 2.93 -10.04 4.33
N ARG A 162 3.62 -10.75 5.23
CA ARG A 162 4.60 -10.18 6.15
C ARG A 162 6.00 -10.70 5.87
N LEU A 163 6.99 -9.84 6.07
CA LEU A 163 8.41 -10.17 6.04
C LEU A 163 9.02 -9.76 7.38
N ASP A 164 9.63 -10.72 8.09
CA ASP A 164 10.15 -10.52 9.45
C ASP A 164 9.11 -9.94 10.43
N GLY A 165 7.83 -10.28 10.23
CA GLY A 165 6.70 -9.83 11.05
C GLY A 165 6.11 -8.46 10.65
N GLU A 166 6.73 -7.77 9.69
CA GLU A 166 6.25 -6.48 9.18
C GLU A 166 5.46 -6.68 7.88
N PRO A 167 4.27 -6.06 7.72
CA PRO A 167 3.49 -6.18 6.49
C PRO A 167 4.17 -5.51 5.31
N VAL A 168 4.23 -6.23 4.18
CA VAL A 168 4.84 -5.78 2.92
C VAL A 168 3.85 -5.75 1.75
N VAL A 169 2.79 -6.57 1.79
CA VAL A 169 1.70 -6.54 0.81
C VAL A 169 0.37 -6.64 1.54
N TRP A 170 -0.58 -5.78 1.17
CA TRP A 170 -1.94 -5.77 1.68
C TRP A 170 -2.88 -6.24 0.61
N LEU A 171 -3.86 -7.04 0.98
CA LEU A 171 -4.89 -7.56 0.09
C LEU A 171 -6.27 -7.37 0.71
N ARG A 172 -7.25 -7.23 -0.17
CA ARG A 172 -8.67 -7.21 0.17
C ARG A 172 -9.39 -8.33 -0.57
N ASN A 173 -10.31 -8.98 0.12
CA ASN A 173 -11.21 -9.95 -0.48
C ASN A 173 -12.38 -9.18 -1.13
N GLU A 174 -12.37 -9.03 -2.45
CA GLU A 174 -13.46 -8.38 -3.17
C GLU A 174 -14.45 -9.44 -3.68
N ALA A 175 -15.71 -9.32 -3.25
CA ALA A 175 -16.79 -10.10 -3.82
C ALA A 175 -16.92 -9.79 -5.32
N ARG A 176 -16.97 -10.84 -6.15
CA ARG A 176 -17.33 -10.67 -7.55
C ARG A 176 -18.83 -10.42 -7.63
N GLU A 177 -19.23 -9.26 -8.16
CA GLU A 177 -20.65 -8.97 -8.40
C GLU A 177 -21.28 -10.09 -9.25
N GLY A 178 -22.32 -10.74 -8.72
CA GLY A 178 -23.22 -11.61 -9.49
C GLY A 178 -23.11 -13.11 -9.26
N ASP A 179 -22.03 -13.63 -8.68
CA ASP A 179 -21.79 -15.09 -8.74
C ASP A 179 -22.12 -15.86 -7.45
N GLY A 180 -22.41 -15.19 -6.32
CA GLY A 180 -22.64 -15.89 -5.05
C GLY A 180 -21.44 -16.74 -4.58
N GLU A 181 -20.29 -16.56 -5.24
CA GLU A 181 -19.02 -17.23 -5.00
C GLU A 181 -18.17 -16.44 -3.98
N GLN A 182 -17.28 -17.17 -3.33
CA GLN A 182 -16.25 -16.62 -2.45
C GLN A 182 -15.50 -15.50 -3.18
N GLY A 183 -15.32 -14.35 -2.53
CA GLY A 183 -14.63 -13.23 -3.15
C GLY A 183 -13.16 -13.55 -3.44
N ARG A 184 -12.53 -12.71 -4.26
CA ARG A 184 -11.16 -12.92 -4.73
C ARG A 184 -10.23 -11.94 -4.03
N TRP A 185 -9.11 -12.46 -3.51
CA TRP A 185 -8.03 -11.63 -3.00
C TRP A 185 -7.40 -10.80 -4.10
N ARG A 186 -7.31 -9.49 -3.87
CA ARG A 186 -6.67 -8.51 -4.75
C ARG A 186 -5.76 -7.62 -3.93
N VAL A 187 -4.64 -7.21 -4.52
CA VAL A 187 -3.67 -6.31 -3.91
C VAL A 187 -4.29 -4.92 -3.71
N ASP A 188 -4.23 -4.44 -2.48
CA ASP A 188 -4.81 -3.16 -2.05
C ASP A 188 -3.75 -2.06 -2.06
N ILE A 189 -3.36 -1.62 -3.27
CA ILE A 189 -2.38 -0.54 -3.47
C ILE A 189 -2.78 0.75 -2.73
N PRO A 190 -4.06 1.19 -2.73
CA PRO A 190 -4.48 2.33 -1.92
C PRO A 190 -4.14 2.20 -0.45
N GLU A 191 -4.38 1.03 0.16
CA GLU A 191 -4.05 0.77 1.55
C GLU A 191 -2.53 0.75 1.77
N MET A 192 -1.78 0.11 0.87
CA MET A 192 -0.31 0.14 0.90
C MET A 192 0.22 1.57 0.94
N ILE A 193 -0.22 2.43 0.02
CA ILE A 193 0.22 3.83 -0.03
C ILE A 193 -0.20 4.59 1.22
N ARG A 194 -1.44 4.37 1.71
CA ARG A 194 -1.96 5.02 2.92
C ARG A 194 -1.13 4.69 4.17
N LEU A 195 -0.66 3.46 4.30
CA LEU A 195 0.11 2.99 5.45
C LEU A 195 1.60 3.34 5.33
N LEU A 196 2.17 3.30 4.12
CA LEU A 196 3.59 3.63 3.90
C LEU A 196 3.90 5.11 4.10
N GLY A 197 2.96 6.02 3.81
CA GLY A 197 3.15 7.47 3.97
C GLY A 197 3.64 7.88 5.38
N PRO A 198 2.86 7.60 6.44
CA PRO A 198 3.26 7.92 7.81
C PRO A 198 4.54 7.20 8.26
N ALA A 199 4.76 5.95 7.82
CA ALA A 199 5.96 5.20 8.16
C ALA A 199 7.23 5.87 7.56
N LEU A 200 7.17 6.26 6.28
CA LEU A 200 8.25 7.01 5.64
C LEU A 200 8.47 8.38 6.28
N GLU A 201 7.40 9.11 6.63
CA GLU A 201 7.52 10.38 7.33
C GLU A 201 8.19 10.25 8.70
N ALA A 202 7.87 9.19 9.45
CA ALA A 202 8.53 8.92 10.72
C ALA A 202 10.02 8.61 10.53
N MET A 203 10.37 7.82 9.51
CA MET A 203 11.77 7.52 9.18
C MET A 203 12.55 8.76 8.70
N ALA A 204 11.88 9.65 7.96
CA ALA A 204 12.45 10.88 7.43
C ALA A 204 12.24 12.09 8.34
N HIS A 205 11.83 11.90 9.61
CA HIS A 205 11.37 12.97 10.48
C HIS A 205 12.36 14.13 10.60
N GLU A 206 13.65 13.85 10.75
CA GLU A 206 14.70 14.87 10.85
C GLU A 206 14.80 15.70 9.56
N ALA A 207 14.81 15.04 8.40
CA ALA A 207 14.89 15.70 7.09
C ALA A 207 13.63 16.53 6.81
N VAL A 208 12.44 15.95 7.03
CA VAL A 208 11.16 16.65 6.86
C VAL A 208 11.08 17.88 7.76
N SER A 209 11.53 17.77 9.01
CA SER A 209 11.52 18.90 9.96
C SER A 209 12.51 20.01 9.58
N ALA A 210 13.64 19.67 8.96
CA ALA A 210 14.67 20.63 8.58
C ALA A 210 14.37 21.32 7.24
N ASP A 211 13.92 20.55 6.25
CA ASP A 211 13.87 20.96 4.84
C ASP A 211 12.45 21.10 4.28
N GLY A 212 11.44 20.60 4.99
CA GLY A 212 10.07 20.48 4.48
C GLY A 212 9.85 19.17 3.71
N LYS A 213 8.58 18.81 3.52
CA LYS A 213 8.21 17.52 2.93
C LYS A 213 8.51 17.48 1.44
N VAL A 214 8.25 18.56 0.71
CA VAL A 214 8.45 18.61 -0.75
C VAL A 214 9.93 18.51 -1.10
N ARG A 215 10.79 19.21 -0.37
CA ARG A 215 12.25 19.14 -0.59
C ARG A 215 12.80 17.77 -0.25
N THR A 216 12.34 17.18 0.86
CA THR A 216 12.70 15.81 1.25
C THR A 216 12.27 14.79 0.19
N ALA A 217 11.03 14.90 -0.31
CA ALA A 217 10.52 14.04 -1.38
C ALA A 217 11.34 14.17 -2.67
N LEU A 218 11.70 15.41 -3.07
CA LEU A 218 12.54 15.65 -4.24
C LEU A 218 13.89 14.93 -4.12
N THR A 219 14.54 15.02 -2.96
CA THR A 219 15.79 14.30 -2.69
C THR A 219 15.61 12.79 -2.80
N PHE A 220 14.51 12.22 -2.29
CA PHE A 220 14.25 10.80 -2.46
C PHE A 220 14.03 10.39 -3.92
N VAL A 221 13.36 11.23 -4.73
CA VAL A 221 13.19 10.97 -6.17
C VAL A 221 14.53 11.03 -6.89
N GLU A 222 15.39 12.01 -6.62
CA GLU A 222 16.74 12.08 -7.21
C GLU A 222 17.59 10.85 -6.87
N LEU A 223 17.50 10.37 -5.62
CA LEU A 223 18.20 9.17 -5.17
C LEU A 223 17.65 7.89 -5.83
N SER A 224 16.35 7.82 -6.13
CA SER A 224 15.74 6.63 -6.74
C SER A 224 15.97 6.55 -8.24
N THR A 225 16.09 7.69 -8.93
CA THR A 225 16.29 7.74 -10.39
C THR A 225 17.75 7.81 -10.81
N ASP A 226 18.69 8.01 -9.88
CA ASP A 226 20.11 8.30 -10.16
C ASP A 226 20.28 9.47 -11.17
N THR A 227 19.33 10.41 -11.13
CA THR A 227 19.31 11.59 -12.01
C THR A 227 19.02 12.84 -11.21
N TRP A 228 19.61 13.95 -11.64
CA TRP A 228 19.27 15.26 -11.11
C TRP A 228 17.88 15.66 -11.61
N VAL A 229 17.03 16.13 -10.70
CA VAL A 229 15.66 16.53 -11.01
C VAL A 229 15.57 18.06 -11.02
N ASP A 230 15.08 18.63 -12.12
CA ASP A 230 14.88 20.07 -12.21
C ASP A 230 13.83 20.52 -11.18
N VAL A 231 14.18 21.51 -10.35
CA VAL A 231 13.29 22.09 -9.34
C VAL A 231 12.01 22.68 -9.95
N ALA A 232 11.99 22.99 -11.25
CA ALA A 232 10.79 23.36 -11.97
C ALA A 232 9.68 22.30 -11.89
N VAL A 233 10.02 21.03 -11.63
CA VAL A 233 9.04 19.95 -11.42
C VAL A 233 8.10 20.23 -10.23
N LEU A 234 8.52 21.08 -9.29
CA LEU A 234 7.67 21.47 -8.17
C LEU A 234 6.48 22.34 -8.61
N ASP A 235 6.57 22.96 -9.78
CA ASP A 235 5.52 23.83 -10.35
C ASP A 235 4.61 23.09 -11.36
N GLY A 236 4.94 21.85 -11.73
CA GLY A 236 4.16 21.02 -12.63
C GLY A 236 4.99 19.98 -13.38
N PRO A 237 4.38 19.18 -14.26
CA PRO A 237 5.10 18.27 -15.16
C PRO A 237 6.03 19.07 -16.08
N LEU A 238 7.25 18.53 -16.32
CA LEU A 238 8.25 19.11 -17.21
C LEU A 238 7.90 18.93 -18.70
#